data_AF-A0A2U9CU28-F1
#
_entry.id   AF-A0A2U9CU28-F1
#
_cell.length_a   1.000
_cell.length_b   1.000
_cell.length_c   1.000
_cell.angle_alpha   90.00
_cell.angle_beta   90.00
_cell.angle_gamma   90.00
#
_symmetry.space_group_name_H-M   'P 1'
#
loop_
_entity.id
_entity.type
_entity.pdbx_description
1 polymer ?
#
loop_
_entity_poly.entity_id
_entity_poly.type
_entity_poly.pdbx_seq_one_letter_code
_entity_poly.pdbx_strand_id
1 'polypeptide(L)'
;MLCRVVQMRRCAATLSQSINQAAAAAARHKHTLPELTYDYGALEPSINAEIMQLHHSKHHATYVNNLNVTEEKYQEALAKGDVTAQVALQPALRFNGGGHVNHTIFWTNLSPNGGGEPQGKVEAHLKLSWSFTTVRQLSSRLFRKCKCLEYVKFSQNAF
;
A
#
# COMPACT_ATOMS: atom_id res chain seq x y z
N MET A 1 3.20 -60.01 8.99
CA MET A 1 4.03 -58.80 9.26
C MET A 1 3.81 -57.63 8.28
N LEU A 2 3.06 -57.76 7.18
CA LEU A 2 2.98 -56.74 6.12
C LEU A 2 1.92 -55.63 6.32
N CYS A 3 1.04 -55.73 7.33
CA CYS A 3 -0.10 -54.81 7.50
C CYS A 3 0.24 -53.48 8.23
N ARG A 4 1.40 -53.38 8.90
CA ARG A 4 1.77 -52.17 9.67
C ARG A 4 2.61 -51.14 8.91
N VAL A 5 3.22 -51.51 7.78
CA VAL A 5 4.15 -50.63 7.04
C VAL A 5 3.41 -49.63 6.14
N VAL A 6 2.21 -49.97 5.65
CA VAL A 6 1.40 -49.10 4.78
C VAL A 6 0.75 -47.94 5.56
N GLN A 7 0.42 -48.15 6.84
CA GLN A 7 -0.22 -47.15 7.69
C GLN A 7 0.70 -45.94 7.99
N MET A 8 1.99 -46.18 8.21
CA MET A 8 2.97 -45.11 8.51
C MET A 8 3.28 -44.21 7.31
N ARG A 9 3.24 -44.74 6.08
CA ARG A 9 3.48 -43.95 4.85
C ARG A 9 2.33 -43.00 4.53
N ARG A 10 1.09 -43.34 4.89
CA ARG A 10 -0.09 -42.48 4.68
C ARG A 10 -0.13 -41.28 5.62
N CYS A 11 0.28 -41.42 6.88
CA CYS A 11 0.31 -40.31 7.84
C CYS A 11 1.29 -39.18 7.45
N ALA A 12 2.50 -39.53 6.99
CA ALA A 12 3.53 -38.55 6.64
C ALA A 12 3.15 -37.68 5.44
N ALA A 13 2.50 -38.27 4.41
CA ALA A 13 2.09 -37.55 3.21
C ALA A 13 1.01 -36.50 3.50
N THR A 14 0.03 -36.80 4.35
CA THR A 14 -0.99 -35.83 4.80
C THR A 14 -0.39 -34.68 5.62
N LEU A 15 0.61 -34.95 6.47
CA LEU A 15 1.27 -33.90 7.26
C LEU A 15 2.04 -32.92 6.37
N SER A 16 2.81 -33.44 5.40
CA SER A 16 3.57 -32.62 4.45
C SER A 16 2.68 -31.78 3.54
N GLN A 17 1.52 -32.30 3.14
CA GLN A 17 0.56 -31.57 2.30
C GLN A 17 -0.13 -30.43 3.07
N SER A 18 -0.38 -30.62 4.37
CA SER A 18 -0.96 -29.61 5.27
C SER A 18 0.00 -28.45 5.53
N ILE A 19 1.29 -28.76 5.76
CA ILE A 19 2.35 -27.75 5.99
C ILE A 19 2.57 -26.90 4.73
N ASN A 20 2.59 -27.52 3.55
CA ASN A 20 2.76 -26.80 2.28
C ASN A 20 1.58 -25.86 1.95
N GLN A 21 0.35 -26.22 2.31
CA GLN A 21 -0.81 -25.33 2.15
C GLN A 21 -0.77 -24.14 3.11
N ALA A 22 -0.39 -24.35 4.37
CA ALA A 22 -0.26 -23.26 5.35
C ALA A 22 0.85 -22.26 4.96
N ALA A 23 1.99 -22.75 4.47
CA ALA A 23 3.09 -21.89 4.01
C ALA A 23 2.72 -21.09 2.74
N ALA A 24 2.02 -21.72 1.78
CA ALA A 24 1.54 -21.03 0.57
C ALA A 24 0.43 -20.00 0.88
N ALA A 25 -0.45 -20.29 1.84
CA ALA A 25 -1.43 -19.34 2.33
C ALA A 25 -0.76 -18.15 3.03
N ALA A 26 0.24 -18.39 3.89
CA ALA A 26 1.00 -17.34 4.56
C ALA A 26 1.78 -16.46 3.55
N ALA A 27 2.34 -17.05 2.49
CA ALA A 27 3.03 -16.30 1.44
C ALA A 27 2.08 -15.41 0.62
N ARG A 28 0.80 -15.81 0.45
CA ARG A 28 -0.23 -14.99 -0.20
C ARG A 28 -0.74 -13.81 0.64
N HIS A 29 -0.35 -13.71 1.91
CA HIS A 29 -0.80 -12.63 2.81
C HIS A 29 0.21 -11.49 2.97
N LYS A 30 1.45 -11.62 2.50
CA LYS A 30 2.44 -10.54 2.64
C LYS A 30 2.26 -9.49 1.55
N HIS A 31 2.23 -8.23 1.97
CA HIS A 31 2.24 -7.08 1.06
C HIS A 31 3.58 -7.03 0.32
N THR A 32 3.54 -6.61 -0.94
CA THR A 32 4.71 -6.49 -1.81
C THR A 32 4.83 -5.07 -2.34
N LEU A 33 6.05 -4.61 -2.57
CA LEU A 33 6.29 -3.37 -3.30
C LEU A 33 5.84 -3.57 -4.76
N PRO A 34 4.87 -2.79 -5.28
CA PRO A 34 4.43 -2.94 -6.66
C PRO A 34 5.52 -2.46 -7.61
N GLU A 35 5.76 -3.19 -8.69
CA GLU A 35 6.66 -2.73 -9.75
C GLU A 35 6.06 -1.53 -10.50
N LEU A 36 6.90 -0.57 -10.88
CA LEU A 36 6.47 0.55 -11.70
C LEU A 36 6.30 0.11 -13.16
N THR A 37 5.27 0.62 -13.81
CA THR A 37 4.99 0.33 -15.24
C THR A 37 5.79 1.21 -16.20
N TYR A 38 6.64 2.08 -15.67
CA TYR A 38 7.48 3.02 -16.39
C TYR A 38 8.81 3.23 -15.65
N ASP A 39 9.82 3.69 -16.39
CA ASP A 39 11.15 3.96 -15.83
C ASP A 39 11.13 5.13 -14.83
N TYR A 40 12.08 5.16 -13.89
CA TYR A 40 12.17 6.24 -12.89
C TYR A 40 12.31 7.62 -13.51
N GLY A 41 12.98 7.74 -14.68
CA GLY A 41 13.11 9.01 -15.40
C GLY A 41 11.96 9.34 -16.35
N ALA A 42 10.94 8.49 -16.47
CA ALA A 42 9.89 8.65 -17.48
C ALA A 42 8.95 9.86 -17.25
N LEU A 43 9.04 10.51 -16.09
CA LEU A 43 8.21 11.67 -15.73
C LEU A 43 8.99 12.99 -15.73
N GLU A 44 10.26 12.98 -16.13
CA GLU A 44 11.06 14.19 -16.32
C GLU A 44 10.47 15.06 -17.45
N PRO A 45 10.52 16.41 -17.35
CA PRO A 45 11.15 17.20 -16.28
C PRO A 45 10.23 17.47 -15.07
N SER A 46 9.04 16.86 -15.01
CA SER A 46 8.03 17.20 -14.00
C SER A 46 8.34 16.58 -12.64
N ILE A 47 8.92 15.38 -12.62
CA ILE A 47 9.37 14.70 -11.40
C ILE A 47 10.75 14.11 -11.66
N ASN A 48 11.66 14.41 -10.75
CA ASN A 48 13.05 13.98 -10.87
C ASN A 48 13.24 12.46 -10.70
N ALA A 49 14.10 11.86 -11.52
CA ALA A 49 14.35 10.42 -11.52
C ALA A 49 14.93 9.88 -10.18
N GLU A 50 15.85 10.60 -9.56
CA GLU A 50 16.46 10.21 -8.27
C GLU A 50 15.41 10.20 -7.16
N ILE A 51 14.52 11.21 -7.14
CA ILE A 51 13.39 11.26 -6.20
C ILE A 51 12.45 10.08 -6.45
N MET A 52 12.11 9.78 -7.71
CA MET A 52 11.26 8.63 -8.05
C MET A 52 11.86 7.31 -7.51
N GLN A 53 13.16 7.11 -7.71
CA GLN A 53 13.86 5.92 -7.22
C GLN A 53 13.87 5.85 -5.69
N LEU A 54 14.19 6.95 -4.99
CA LEU A 54 14.22 6.98 -3.52
C LEU A 54 12.81 6.81 -2.93
N HIS A 55 11.82 7.49 -3.49
CA HIS A 55 10.43 7.46 -3.04
C HIS A 55 9.83 6.06 -3.21
N HIS A 56 10.12 5.39 -4.32
CA HIS A 56 9.68 4.02 -4.55
C HIS A 56 10.48 2.99 -3.74
N SER A 57 11.79 2.88 -4.00
CA SER A 57 12.62 1.78 -3.50
C SER A 57 12.97 1.89 -2.01
N LYS A 58 12.84 3.07 -1.40
CA LYS A 58 13.12 3.30 0.03
C LYS A 58 11.85 3.63 0.81
N HIS A 59 11.17 4.73 0.48
CA HIS A 59 10.02 5.17 1.28
C HIS A 59 8.83 4.21 1.17
N HIS A 60 8.40 3.86 -0.04
CA HIS A 60 7.31 2.91 -0.22
C HIS A 60 7.69 1.51 0.31
N ALA A 61 8.91 1.05 0.03
CA ALA A 61 9.42 -0.23 0.54
C ALA A 61 9.39 -0.29 2.09
N THR A 62 9.70 0.82 2.76
CA THR A 62 9.64 0.92 4.23
C THR A 62 8.22 0.71 4.76
N TYR A 63 7.21 1.33 4.12
CA TYR A 63 5.81 1.12 4.51
C TYR A 63 5.39 -0.34 4.33
N VAL A 64 5.76 -0.98 3.21
CA VAL A 64 5.45 -2.39 2.95
C VAL A 64 6.09 -3.29 4.02
N ASN A 65 7.38 -3.11 4.29
CA ASN A 65 8.10 -3.93 5.26
C ASN A 65 7.53 -3.78 6.67
N ASN A 66 7.30 -2.54 7.12
CA ASN A 66 6.76 -2.27 8.44
C ASN A 66 5.31 -2.72 8.59
N LEU A 67 4.51 -2.64 7.53
CA LEU A 67 3.13 -3.16 7.53
C LEU A 67 3.14 -4.67 7.77
N ASN A 68 3.93 -5.42 7.01
CA ASN A 68 4.06 -6.87 7.16
C ASN A 68 4.47 -7.25 8.59
N VAL A 69 5.50 -6.59 9.16
CA VAL A 69 5.94 -6.85 10.55
C VAL A 69 4.84 -6.51 11.56
N THR A 70 4.08 -5.44 11.33
CA THR A 70 3.01 -5.02 12.25
C THR A 70 1.84 -6.01 12.20
N GLU A 71 1.47 -6.48 11.01
CA GLU A 71 0.42 -7.48 10.83
C GLU A 71 0.79 -8.81 11.47
N GLU A 72 2.04 -9.28 11.35
CA GLU A 72 2.51 -10.49 12.05
C GLU A 72 2.32 -10.37 13.58
N LYS A 73 2.76 -9.25 14.17
CA LYS A 73 2.56 -8.97 15.61
C LYS A 73 1.08 -8.88 15.98
N TYR A 74 0.25 -8.31 15.10
CA TYR A 74 -1.18 -8.19 15.34
C TYR A 74 -1.87 -9.56 15.31
N GLN A 75 -1.49 -10.44 14.39
CA GLN A 75 -1.99 -11.82 14.36
C GLN A 75 -1.59 -12.60 15.61
N GLU A 76 -0.37 -12.42 16.12
CA GLU A 76 0.03 -13.01 17.41
C GLU A 76 -0.83 -12.49 18.58
N ALA A 77 -1.12 -11.18 18.61
CA ALA A 77 -1.95 -10.59 19.65
C ALA A 77 -3.41 -11.08 19.56
N LEU A 78 -3.93 -11.31 18.36
CA LEU A 78 -5.23 -11.96 18.14
C LEU A 78 -5.24 -13.39 18.67
N ALA A 79 -4.23 -14.20 18.31
CA ALA A 79 -4.13 -15.59 18.73
C ALA A 79 -4.02 -15.74 20.27
N LYS A 80 -3.40 -14.77 20.94
CA LYS A 80 -3.27 -14.73 22.41
C LYS A 80 -4.49 -14.11 23.11
N GLY A 81 -5.43 -13.52 22.38
CA GLY A 81 -6.52 -12.73 22.95
C GLY A 81 -6.04 -11.46 23.68
N ASP A 82 -4.84 -10.97 23.37
CA ASP A 82 -4.24 -9.79 23.99
C ASP A 82 -4.80 -8.51 23.34
N VAL A 83 -5.93 -8.05 23.88
CA VAL A 83 -6.62 -6.84 23.40
C VAL A 83 -5.74 -5.59 23.59
N THR A 84 -4.92 -5.54 24.63
CA THR A 84 -4.02 -4.40 24.88
C THR A 84 -2.98 -4.26 23.78
N ALA A 85 -2.32 -5.36 23.40
CA ALA A 85 -1.38 -5.37 22.28
C ALA A 85 -2.07 -5.07 20.94
N GLN A 86 -3.27 -5.60 20.71
CA GLN A 86 -4.04 -5.29 19.50
C GLN A 86 -4.31 -3.78 19.36
N VAL A 87 -4.75 -3.11 20.43
CA VAL A 87 -4.99 -1.66 20.43
C VAL A 87 -3.69 -0.89 20.25
N ALA A 88 -2.62 -1.29 20.93
CA ALA A 88 -1.32 -0.62 20.85
C ALA A 88 -0.70 -0.66 19.43
N LEU A 89 -1.02 -1.69 18.63
CA LEU A 89 -0.53 -1.84 17.26
C LEU A 89 -1.33 -1.05 16.20
N GLN A 90 -2.54 -0.58 16.53
CA GLN A 90 -3.40 0.15 15.58
C GLN A 90 -2.74 1.37 14.93
N PRO A 91 -1.98 2.24 15.64
CA PRO A 91 -1.31 3.37 15.00
C PRO A 91 -0.31 2.93 13.93
N ALA A 92 0.46 1.87 14.18
CA ALA A 92 1.43 1.34 13.22
C ALA A 92 0.76 0.70 12.00
N LEU A 93 -0.37 -0.02 12.20
CA LEU A 93 -1.17 -0.56 11.10
C LEU A 93 -1.71 0.57 10.21
N ARG A 94 -2.30 1.60 10.82
CA ARG A 94 -2.85 2.74 10.08
C ARG A 94 -1.78 3.53 9.34
N PHE A 95 -0.64 3.77 9.97
CA PHE A 95 0.44 4.55 9.38
C PHE A 95 1.09 3.83 8.19
N ASN A 96 1.49 2.57 8.38
CA ASN A 96 2.16 1.81 7.33
C ASN A 96 1.19 1.32 6.25
N GLY A 97 -0.02 0.90 6.65
CA GLY A 97 -1.10 0.52 5.73
C GLY A 97 -1.56 1.68 4.87
N GLY A 98 -1.82 2.83 5.50
CA GLY A 98 -2.13 4.07 4.78
C GLY A 98 -0.99 4.51 3.86
N GLY A 99 0.26 4.38 4.33
CA GLY A 99 1.45 4.62 3.52
C GLY A 99 1.48 3.75 2.26
N HIS A 100 1.36 2.44 2.40
CA HIS A 100 1.40 1.50 1.28
C HIS A 100 0.27 1.75 0.26
N VAL A 101 -0.98 1.90 0.74
CA VAL A 101 -2.14 2.15 -0.13
C VAL A 101 -2.00 3.46 -0.89
N ASN A 102 -1.65 4.55 -0.20
CA ASN A 102 -1.53 5.86 -0.83
C ASN A 102 -0.43 5.90 -1.88
N HIS A 103 0.72 5.24 -1.65
CA HIS A 103 1.81 5.19 -2.62
C HIS A 103 1.46 4.29 -3.81
N THR A 104 0.80 3.16 -3.58
CA THR A 104 0.31 2.30 -4.67
C THR A 104 -0.63 3.07 -5.61
N ILE A 105 -1.58 3.83 -5.04
CA ILE A 105 -2.47 4.70 -5.82
C ILE A 105 -1.68 5.82 -6.53
N PHE A 106 -0.71 6.44 -5.83
CA PHE A 106 0.13 7.50 -6.40
C PHE A 106 0.82 7.06 -7.68
N TRP A 107 1.47 5.89 -7.70
CA TRP A 107 2.14 5.37 -8.89
C TRP A 107 1.17 5.10 -10.04
N THR A 108 -0.03 4.58 -9.75
CA THR A 108 -1.04 4.32 -10.81
C THR A 108 -1.68 5.59 -11.38
N ASN A 109 -1.57 6.72 -10.68
CA ASN A 109 -2.11 8.00 -11.13
C ASN A 109 -1.12 8.82 -11.97
N LEU A 110 0.11 8.36 -12.13
CA LEU A 110 1.14 9.02 -12.92
C LEU A 110 1.29 8.31 -14.27
N SER A 111 1.59 9.07 -15.31
CA SER A 111 1.82 8.54 -16.65
C SER A 111 2.77 9.47 -17.42
N PRO A 112 3.79 8.92 -18.11
CA PRO A 112 4.64 9.69 -19.04
C PRO A 112 3.84 10.35 -20.16
N ASN A 113 2.72 9.73 -20.54
CA ASN A 113 1.81 10.21 -21.58
C ASN A 113 0.53 10.82 -20.98
N GLY A 114 0.60 11.23 -19.71
CA GLY A 114 -0.52 11.83 -18.99
C GLY A 114 -0.73 13.31 -19.32
N GLY A 115 -1.57 13.96 -18.52
CA GLY A 115 -1.95 15.36 -18.70
C GLY A 115 -3.19 15.53 -19.60
N GLY A 116 -3.44 16.77 -20.01
CA GLY A 116 -4.65 17.13 -20.75
C GLY A 116 -5.91 17.24 -19.87
N GLU A 117 -7.05 17.35 -20.53
CA GLU A 117 -8.37 17.39 -19.86
C GLU A 117 -8.91 15.96 -19.68
N PRO A 118 -9.58 15.66 -18.54
CA PRO A 118 -10.24 14.39 -18.33
C PRO A 118 -11.34 14.19 -19.37
N GLN A 119 -11.58 12.93 -19.72
CA GLN A 119 -12.57 12.56 -20.72
C GLN A 119 -13.65 11.64 -20.13
N GLY A 120 -14.78 11.55 -20.82
CA GLY A 120 -15.84 10.59 -20.52
C GLY A 120 -16.50 10.84 -19.16
N LYS A 121 -16.68 9.77 -18.38
CA LYS A 121 -17.42 9.82 -17.11
C LYS A 121 -16.81 10.78 -16.09
N VAL A 122 -15.47 10.89 -16.06
CA VAL A 122 -14.76 11.78 -15.12
C VAL A 122 -15.05 13.24 -15.47
N GLU A 123 -15.00 13.60 -16.75
CA GLU A 123 -15.33 14.94 -17.22
C GLU A 123 -16.78 15.33 -16.87
N ALA A 124 -17.73 14.43 -17.14
CA ALA A 124 -19.14 14.65 -16.84
C ALA A 124 -19.38 14.87 -15.34
N HIS A 125 -18.72 14.08 -14.49
CA HIS A 125 -18.88 14.19 -13.04
C HIS A 125 -18.26 15.48 -12.47
N LEU A 126 -17.12 15.92 -13.02
CA LEU A 126 -16.47 17.17 -12.60
C LEU A 126 -17.38 18.38 -12.85
N LYS A 127 -18.04 18.42 -14.01
CA LYS A 127 -18.95 19.50 -14.40
C LYS A 127 -20.25 19.49 -13.59
N LEU A 128 -20.86 18.32 -13.42
CA LEU A 128 -22.20 18.19 -12.84
C LEU A 128 -22.20 18.18 -11.31
N SER A 129 -21.30 17.40 -10.70
CA SER A 129 -21.39 17.11 -9.27
C SER A 129 -20.47 18.02 -8.44
N TRP A 130 -19.35 18.45 -9.01
CA TRP A 130 -18.30 19.17 -8.27
C TRP A 130 -18.22 20.65 -8.67
N SER A 131 -19.06 21.07 -9.62
CA SER A 131 -19.16 22.43 -10.16
C SER A 131 -17.82 23.00 -10.65
N PHE A 132 -16.90 22.14 -11.08
CA PHE A 132 -15.69 22.56 -11.76
C PHE A 132 -15.95 22.58 -13.26
N THR A 133 -15.95 23.77 -13.86
CA THR A 133 -16.12 23.91 -15.30
C THR A 133 -14.82 23.72 -16.08
N THR A 134 -13.67 23.75 -15.40
CA THR A 134 -12.34 23.51 -15.99
C THR A 134 -11.41 22.74 -15.05
N VAL A 135 -10.46 21.98 -15.59
CA VAL A 135 -9.37 21.37 -14.80
C VAL A 135 -8.56 22.41 -14.04
N ARG A 136 -8.45 23.65 -14.55
CA ARG A 136 -7.74 24.74 -13.87
C ARG A 136 -8.37 25.09 -12.52
N GLN A 137 -9.69 25.11 -12.42
CA GLN A 137 -10.39 25.38 -11.15
C GLN A 137 -10.18 24.24 -10.15
N LEU A 138 -10.30 22.99 -10.62
CA LEU A 138 -10.00 21.80 -9.80
C LEU A 138 -8.56 21.86 -9.29
N SER A 139 -7.61 22.04 -10.22
CA SER A 139 -6.17 22.12 -9.93
C SER A 139 -5.89 23.21 -8.91
N SER A 140 -6.43 24.41 -9.09
CA SER A 140 -6.25 25.53 -8.16
C SER A 140 -6.76 25.20 -6.74
N ARG A 141 -7.88 24.48 -6.62
CA ARG A 141 -8.41 24.05 -5.32
C ARG A 141 -7.58 22.93 -4.70
N LEU A 142 -7.10 21.99 -5.50
CA LEU A 142 -6.18 20.93 -5.05
C LEU A 142 -4.85 21.52 -4.57
N PHE A 143 -4.25 22.44 -5.33
CA PHE A 143 -3.03 23.15 -4.95
C PHE A 143 -3.20 23.92 -3.63
N ARG A 144 -4.32 24.63 -3.44
CA ARG A 144 -4.61 25.30 -2.16
C ARG A 144 -4.67 24.31 -1.01
N LYS A 145 -5.38 23.19 -1.16
CA LYS A 145 -5.46 22.16 -0.12
C LYS A 145 -4.09 21.55 0.20
N CYS A 146 -3.27 21.25 -0.82
CA CYS A 146 -1.94 20.71 -0.62
C CYS A 146 -1.03 21.68 0.15
N LYS A 147 -1.05 22.97 -0.20
CA LYS A 147 -0.27 24.01 0.51
C LYS A 147 -0.75 24.25 1.94
N CYS A 148 -2.05 24.20 2.21
CA CYS A 148 -2.56 24.34 3.57
C CYS A 148 -2.07 23.21 4.51
N LEU A 149 -1.86 22.00 3.99
CA LEU A 149 -1.30 20.90 4.79
C LEU A 149 0.14 21.16 5.24
N GLU A 150 0.92 21.87 4.42
CA GLU A 150 2.28 22.31 4.77
C GLU A 150 2.26 23.28 5.96
N TYR A 151 1.30 24.22 5.96
CA TYR A 151 1.13 25.19 7.04
C TYR A 151 0.66 24.56 8.36
N VAL A 152 -0.22 23.56 8.30
CA VAL A 152 -0.72 22.84 9.49
C VAL A 152 0.39 21.97 10.12
N LYS A 153 1.27 21.35 9.33
CA LYS A 153 2.42 20.62 9.87
C LYS A 153 3.41 21.56 10.57
N PHE A 154 3.61 22.77 10.07
CA PHE A 154 4.47 23.77 10.71
C PHE A 154 3.90 24.25 12.04
N SER A 155 2.58 24.37 12.17
CA SER A 155 1.94 24.80 13.44
C SER A 155 1.85 23.70 14.49
N GLN A 156 2.00 22.42 14.13
CA GLN A 156 1.93 21.30 15.07
C GLN A 156 3.31 20.91 15.67
N ASN A 157 4.40 21.47 15.15
CA ASN A 157 5.76 21.32 15.70
C ASN A 157 6.24 22.57 16.48
N ALA A 158 5.32 23.48 16.81
CA ALA A 158 5.60 24.68 17.58
C ALA A 158 4.85 24.67 18.92
N PHE A 159 4.92 23.57 19.68
CA PHE A 159 4.73 23.48 21.14
C PHE A 159 5.33 22.18 21.66
#